data_AF-A0A2N6E4A7-F1
#
_entry.id   AF-A0A2N6E4A7-F1
#
_cell.length_a   1.000
_cell.length_b   1.000
_cell.length_c   1.000
_cell.angle_alpha   90.00
_cell.angle_beta   90.00
_cell.angle_gamma   90.00
#
_symmetry.space_group_name_H-M   'P 1'
#
loop_
_entity.id
_entity.type
_entity.pdbx_description
1 polymer ?
#
loop_
_entity_poly.entity_id
_entity_poly.type
_entity_poly.pdbx_seq_one_letter_code
_entity_poly.pdbx_strand_id
1 'polypeptide(L)' 'METTGKGVSMTEIRVCVVCDYQRGFHFSVKSDENGHHLVLICPSCGQSYRPGWQLTLAAEHLEKGAVYE' A
#
# COMPACT_ATOMS: atom_id res chain seq x y z
N MET A 1 14.19 -36.88 -14.29
CA MET A 1 14.78 -35.59 -13.88
C MET A 1 13.63 -34.67 -13.56
N GLU A 2 13.27 -34.61 -12.28
CA GLU A 2 12.14 -33.84 -11.78
C GLU A 2 12.54 -32.36 -11.70
N THR A 3 11.89 -31.50 -12.49
CA THR A 3 12.04 -30.05 -12.36
C THR A 3 11.12 -29.58 -11.24
N THR A 4 11.66 -29.48 -10.03
CA THR A 4 11.01 -28.87 -8.87
C THR A 4 10.64 -27.42 -9.19
N GLY A 5 9.35 -27.17 -9.42
CA GLY A 5 8.78 -25.83 -9.47
C GLY A 5 9.00 -25.15 -8.12
N LYS A 6 9.94 -24.20 -8.08
CA LYS A 6 10.18 -23.34 -6.92
C LYS A 6 8.96 -22.44 -6.77
N GLY A 7 8.05 -22.83 -5.88
CA GLY A 7 6.88 -22.03 -5.52
C GLY A 7 7.33 -20.63 -5.10
N VAL A 8 6.91 -19.61 -5.84
CA VAL A 8 7.06 -18.22 -5.43
C VAL A 8 6.18 -18.03 -4.21
N SER A 9 6.79 -17.89 -3.03
CA SER A 9 6.07 -17.45 -1.84
C SER A 9 5.62 -16.01 -2.07
N MET A 10 4.34 -15.80 -2.40
CA MET A 10 3.77 -14.46 -2.48
C MET A 10 3.93 -13.78 -1.11
N THR A 11 4.84 -12.81 -1.05
CA THR A 11 5.05 -12.00 0.15
C THR A 11 4.01 -10.88 0.12
N GLU A 12 2.88 -11.11 0.77
CA GLU A 12 1.80 -10.13 0.83
C GLU A 12 2.11 -9.04 1.89
N ILE A 13 2.08 -7.78 1.47
CA ILE A 13 2.26 -6.62 2.37
C ILE A 13 0.90 -6.30 3.03
N ARG A 14 0.55 -7.07 4.07
CA ARG A 14 -0.72 -6.87 4.81
C ARG A 14 -0.59 -6.81 6.34
N VAL A 15 0.57 -7.15 6.89
CA VAL A 15 0.80 -7.24 8.34
C VAL A 15 1.58 -6.03 8.84
N CYS A 16 1.08 -5.38 9.89
CA CYS A 16 1.81 -4.34 10.61
C CYS A 16 2.90 -4.96 11.48
N VAL A 17 4.16 -4.63 11.23
CA VAL A 17 5.31 -5.14 12.00
C VAL A 17 5.44 -4.58 13.42
N VAL A 18 4.58 -3.63 13.80
CA VAL A 18 4.58 -2.99 15.13
C VAL A 18 3.53 -3.59 16.06
N CYS A 19 2.35 -3.95 15.55
CA CYS A 19 1.23 -4.43 16.37
C CYS A 19 0.54 -5.70 15.82
N ASP A 20 1.15 -6.33 14.82
CA ASP A 20 0.66 -7.55 14.17
C ASP A 20 -0.73 -7.47 13.56
N TYR A 21 -1.28 -6.27 13.32
CA TYR A 21 -2.55 -6.11 12.61
C TYR A 21 -2.46 -6.70 11.18
N GLN A 22 -3.39 -7.58 10.80
CA GLN A 22 -3.27 -8.39 9.57
C GLN A 22 -4.31 -8.12 8.48
N ARG A 23 -5.25 -7.19 8.69
CA ARG A 23 -6.33 -6.94 7.72
C ARG A 23 -5.98 -5.87 6.68
N GLY A 24 -4.68 -5.63 6.45
CA GLY A 24 -4.20 -4.62 5.50
C GLY A 24 -4.06 -3.22 6.10
N PHE A 25 -3.86 -2.22 5.24
CA PHE A 25 -3.57 -0.85 5.63
C PHE A 25 -4.57 0.13 5.01
N HIS A 26 -4.86 1.23 5.71
CA HIS A 26 -5.37 2.42 5.03
C HIS A 26 -4.24 3.01 4.18
N PHE A 27 -4.57 3.70 3.11
CA PHE A 27 -3.58 4.40 2.30
C PHE A 27 -3.90 5.89 2.20
N SER A 28 -2.85 6.68 2.09
CA SER A 28 -2.91 8.10 1.76
C SER A 28 -1.95 8.38 0.60
N VAL A 29 -2.35 9.27 -0.29
CA VAL A 29 -1.43 9.87 -1.27
C VAL A 29 -0.85 11.13 -0.66
N LYS A 30 0.44 11.34 -0.80
CA LYS A 30 1.14 12.55 -0.40
C LYS A 30 1.96 13.08 -1.57
N SER A 31 2.09 14.40 -1.65
CA SER A 31 2.83 15.10 -2.69
C SER A 31 4.03 15.81 -2.05
N ASP A 32 5.20 15.68 -2.65
CA ASP A 32 6.40 16.44 -2.30
C ASP A 32 7.12 16.91 -3.57
N GLU A 33 8.31 17.51 -3.42
CA GLU A 33 9.12 18.01 -4.53
C GLU A 33 9.50 16.94 -5.57
N ASN A 34 9.45 15.66 -5.19
CA ASN A 34 9.75 14.50 -6.05
C ASN A 34 8.48 13.84 -6.61
N GLY A 35 7.32 14.48 -6.49
CA GLY A 35 6.04 14.01 -7.00
C GLY A 35 5.16 13.34 -5.94
N HIS A 36 4.31 12.40 -6.39
CA HIS A 36 3.32 11.76 -5.52
C HIS A 36 3.79 10.38 -5.07
N HIS A 37 3.52 10.06 -3.80
CA HIS A 37 3.87 8.78 -3.22
C HIS A 37 2.75 8.25 -2.33
N LEU A 38 2.67 6.92 -2.25
CA LEU A 38 1.72 6.23 -1.40
C LEU A 38 2.29 6.04 0.00
N VAL A 39 1.45 6.22 1.02
CA VAL A 39 1.73 5.95 2.42
C VAL A 39 0.73 4.93 2.93
N LEU A 40 1.21 3.83 3.48
CA LEU A 40 0.40 2.82 4.17
C LEU A 40 0.29 3.21 5.65
N ILE A 41 -0.91 3.10 6.23
CA ILE A 41 -1.19 3.50 7.61
C ILE A 41 -1.90 2.34 8.31
N CYS A 42 -1.34 1.86 9.41
CA CYS A 42 -1.96 0.81 10.21
C CYS A 42 -3.23 1.37 10.89
N PRO A 43 -4.40 0.76 10.68
CA PRO A 43 -5.64 1.24 11.30
C PRO A 43 -5.70 0.95 12.81
N SER A 44 -4.88 0.04 13.31
CA SER A 44 -4.83 -0.33 14.73
C SER A 44 -3.93 0.62 15.55
N CYS A 45 -2.66 0.76 15.16
CA CYS A 45 -1.67 1.54 15.93
C CYS A 45 -1.27 2.87 15.30
N GLY A 46 -1.77 3.20 14.09
CA GLY A 46 -1.43 4.45 13.39
C GLY A 46 -0.03 4.48 12.75
N GLN A 47 0.79 3.43 12.90
CA GLN A 47 2.11 3.37 12.28
C GLN A 47 2.02 3.54 10.76
N SER A 48 2.79 4.47 10.22
CA SER A 48 2.89 4.70 8.77
C SER A 48 4.12 4.03 8.17
N TYR A 49 3.98 3.55 6.93
CA TYR A 49 5.06 2.98 6.12
C TYR A 49 5.08 3.64 4.74
N ARG A 50 6.29 3.82 4.19
CA ARG A 50 6.49 4.28 2.81
C ARG A 50 7.05 3.12 1.99
N PRO A 51 6.23 2.40 1.19
CA PRO A 51 6.69 1.25 0.42
C PRO A 51 7.57 1.61 -0.79
N GLY A 52 7.82 2.91 -1.03
CA GLY A 52 8.61 3.37 -2.18
C GLY A 52 7.82 3.45 -3.49
N TRP A 53 6.49 3.31 -3.44
CA TRP A 53 5.64 3.43 -4.63
C TRP A 53 5.47 4.90 -5.02
N GLN A 54 5.91 5.21 -6.23
CA GLN A 54 5.66 6.48 -6.89
C GLN A 54 4.35 6.38 -7.69
N LEU A 55 3.57 7.45 -7.64
CA LEU A 55 2.29 7.55 -8.33
C LEU A 55 2.36 8.64 -9.39
N THR A 56 1.91 8.32 -10.60
CA THR A 56 1.61 9.31 -11.63
C THR A 56 0.12 9.59 -11.56
N LEU A 57 -0.26 10.79 -11.12
CA LEU A 57 -1.65 11.22 -11.14
C LEU A 57 -1.96 11.78 -12.53
N ALA A 58 -2.95 11.20 -13.22
CA ALA A 58 -3.39 11.68 -14.53
C ALA A 58 -4.18 13.00 -14.45
N ALA A 59 -4.73 13.30 -13.27
CA ALA A 59 -5.44 14.54 -12.98
C ALA A 59 -4.92 15.14 -11.68
N GLU A 60 -4.73 16.46 -11.67
CA GLU A 60 -4.34 17.22 -10.47
C GLU A 60 -5.45 17.30 -9.42
N HIS A 61 -6.70 17.08 -9.86
CA HIS A 61 -7.88 17.11 -9.01
C HIS A 61 -8.56 15.74 -8.97
N LEU A 62 -8.88 15.29 -7.75
CA LEU A 62 -9.70 14.10 -7.55
C LEU A 62 -11.16 14.45 -7.83
N GLU A 63 -11.76 13.75 -8.79
CA GLU A 63 -13.20 13.79 -8.99
C GLU A 63 -13.90 12.91 -7.95
N LYS A 64 -15.16 13.24 -7.62
CA LYS A 64 -15.97 12.40 -6.72
C LYS A 64 -16.17 11.03 -7.38
N GLY A 65 -15.77 9.98 -6.68
CA GLY A 65 -15.99 8.60 -7.11
C GLY A 65 -17.34 8.02 -6.66
N ALA A 66 -17.54 6.73 -6.91
CA ALA A 66 -18.70 5.99 -6.43
C ALA A 66 -18.71 5.90 -4.89
N VAL A 67 -19.91 5.95 -4.31
CA VAL A 67 -20.16 5.63 -2.89
C VAL A 67 -20.49 4.14 -2.83
N TYR A 68 -19.80 3.41 -1.96
CA TYR A 68 -20.03 1.99 -1.72
C TYR A 68 -20.64 1.83 -0.32
N GLU A 69 -21.79 1.16 -0.23
CA GLU A 69 -22.49 0.79 1.02
C GLU A 69 -22.17 -0.65 1.43
#